data_AF-A0A2V5YIV4-F1
#
_entry.id   AF-A0A2V5YIV4-F1
#
_cell.length_a   1.000
_cell.length_b   1.000
_cell.length_c   1.000
_cell.angle_alpha   90.00
_cell.angle_beta   90.00
_cell.angle_gamma   90.00
#
_symmetry.space_group_name_H-M   'P 1'
#
loop_
_entity.id
_entity.type
_entity.pdbx_description
1 polymer ?
#
loop_
_entity_poly.entity_id
_entity_poly.type
_entity_poly.pdbx_seq_one_letter_code
_entity_poly.pdbx_strand_id
1 'polypeptide(L)'
;MPYRLLSRDDTYVLNYSTKYLARDNTDDRHNYGQYAAGDPRARIAEAWRFPIIDSYYDGQDYEASYDFNTVTFIYANSDPGLASVAVVGTFADLHAPVPLRRVAGTKYWTVTMVVPKGEVHTYKFIVGGEPRLDPVNPQHATKADGSQWSRFFTQFCTQIISFEEWEVVLLQRLTEHILPFRTTEGQRFLDLYYNYLDRNAKETVYPHAYRLDQPIGAVSFIDKVVAREESHRLQDYKICLETIDRLLRNRNPYTEPSRIAMEFYTELYDQMAGGNPRGWDFSRYKNPRFFLQLLRRHTYTGAFSHPKYGGNAGGAGWAYLAANLPDPQTGALPTERSQPSYFDWGHALERPLGRNPEYHG
;
A
#
# COMPACT_ATOMS: atom_id res chain seq x y z
N MET A 1 23.39 1.93 -12.29
CA MET A 1 22.53 2.55 -13.33
C MET A 1 22.48 4.04 -13.03
N PRO A 2 22.66 4.95 -14.01
CA PRO A 2 22.45 6.36 -13.78
C PRO A 2 21.01 6.60 -13.34
N TYR A 3 20.81 7.34 -12.25
CA TYR A 3 19.48 7.70 -11.79
C TYR A 3 18.83 8.66 -12.79
N ARG A 4 17.54 8.49 -13.09
CA ARG A 4 16.79 9.39 -13.97
C ARG A 4 16.00 10.37 -13.14
N LEU A 5 16.26 11.66 -13.33
CA LEU A 5 15.47 12.73 -12.71
C LEU A 5 14.13 12.87 -13.44
N LEU A 6 13.08 13.12 -12.67
CA LEU A 6 11.74 13.38 -13.19
C LEU A 6 11.24 14.71 -12.63
N SER A 7 10.65 15.53 -13.50
CA SER A 7 10.07 16.80 -13.09
C SER A 7 8.64 16.58 -12.59
N ARG A 8 8.40 16.85 -11.31
CA ARG A 8 7.06 16.99 -10.72
C ARG A 8 6.76 18.46 -10.51
N ASP A 9 5.52 18.88 -10.74
CA ASP A 9 5.10 20.24 -10.43
C ASP A 9 4.96 20.47 -8.91
N ASP A 10 4.85 21.75 -8.52
CA ASP A 10 4.72 22.13 -7.12
C ASP A 10 3.39 21.70 -6.50
N THR A 11 2.33 21.57 -7.32
CA THR A 11 1.00 21.15 -6.87
C THR A 11 1.04 19.70 -6.39
N TYR A 12 1.66 18.80 -7.15
CA TYR A 12 1.91 17.41 -6.77
C TYR A 12 2.59 17.34 -5.39
N VAL A 13 3.70 18.07 -5.23
CA VAL A 13 4.49 18.04 -4.00
C VAL A 13 3.68 18.56 -2.82
N LEU A 14 2.94 19.66 -3.01
CA LEU A 14 2.10 20.26 -1.96
C LEU A 14 0.94 19.36 -1.54
N ASN A 15 0.29 18.68 -2.48
CA ASN A 15 -0.82 17.79 -2.17
C ASN A 15 -0.39 16.61 -1.28
N TYR A 16 0.82 16.10 -1.50
CA TYR A 16 1.36 14.99 -0.72
C TYR A 16 2.08 15.40 0.56
N SER A 17 2.46 16.68 0.73
CA SER A 17 3.22 17.13 1.90
C SER A 17 2.42 17.99 2.87
N THR A 18 1.53 18.86 2.40
CA THR A 18 0.94 19.93 3.22
C THR A 18 0.14 19.40 4.40
N LYS A 19 -0.69 18.38 4.19
CA LYS A 19 -1.49 17.74 5.26
C LYS A 19 -0.63 17.26 6.42
N TYR A 20 0.59 16.82 6.13
CA TYR A 20 1.48 16.13 7.05
C TYR A 20 2.56 17.03 7.64
N LEU A 21 3.13 17.94 6.84
CA LEU A 21 4.34 18.69 7.16
C LEU A 21 4.10 20.20 7.38
N ALA A 22 2.91 20.72 7.05
CA ALA A 22 2.63 22.16 7.16
C ALA A 22 2.12 22.59 8.54
N ARG A 23 2.04 21.66 9.50
CA ARG A 23 1.55 21.98 10.85
C ARG A 23 2.66 22.64 11.66
N ASP A 24 2.37 23.82 12.21
CA ASP A 24 3.26 24.53 13.12
C ASP A 24 3.06 24.10 14.60
N ASN A 25 2.08 23.22 14.84
CA ASN A 25 1.84 22.66 16.15
C ASN A 25 3.00 21.73 16.56
N THR A 26 3.58 22.00 17.73
CA THR A 26 4.72 21.26 18.29
C THR A 26 4.34 20.15 19.27
N ASP A 27 3.04 19.90 19.47
CA ASP A 27 2.54 18.82 20.32
C ASP A 27 2.84 17.44 19.70
N ASP A 28 3.27 16.50 20.55
CA ASP A 28 3.61 15.12 20.18
C ASP A 28 2.36 14.24 19.98
N ARG A 29 1.34 14.75 19.26
CA ARG A 29 0.00 14.12 19.11
C ARG A 29 0.00 12.80 18.35
N HIS A 30 1.07 12.50 17.61
CA HIS A 30 1.20 11.29 16.80
C HIS A 30 2.25 10.34 17.37
N ASN A 31 2.66 10.54 18.63
CA ASN A 31 3.45 9.56 19.38
C ASN A 31 2.53 8.60 20.15
N TYR A 32 2.41 7.37 19.65
CA TYR A 32 1.70 6.25 20.25
C TYR A 32 2.65 5.35 21.06
N GLY A 33 3.78 5.89 21.53
CA GLY A 33 4.84 5.19 22.26
C GLY A 33 6.02 4.73 21.39
N GLN A 34 6.01 5.04 20.09
CA GLN A 34 7.06 4.61 19.16
C GLN A 34 8.28 5.57 19.08
N TYR A 35 8.18 6.78 19.63
CA TYR A 35 9.27 7.77 19.60
C TYR A 35 9.69 8.23 21.00
N ALA A 36 10.96 8.61 21.13
CA ALA A 36 11.47 9.28 22.32
C ALA A 36 10.80 10.66 22.51
N ALA A 37 10.79 11.16 23.74
CA ALA A 37 10.25 12.48 24.04
C ALA A 37 10.97 13.57 23.23
N GLY A 38 10.20 14.45 22.57
CA GLY A 38 10.74 15.54 21.75
C GLY A 38 11.24 15.14 20.35
N ASP A 39 11.01 13.90 19.91
CA ASP A 39 11.31 13.48 18.54
C ASP A 39 10.41 14.24 17.54
N PRO A 40 10.97 14.95 16.54
CA PRO A 40 10.18 15.73 15.59
C PRO A 40 9.07 14.93 14.87
N ARG A 41 9.27 13.62 14.69
CA ARG A 41 8.31 12.72 14.02
C ARG A 41 7.04 12.50 14.82
N ALA A 42 7.09 12.73 16.14
CA ALA A 42 5.92 12.68 17.02
C ALA A 42 4.84 13.71 16.68
N ARG A 43 5.21 14.78 15.97
CA ARG A 43 4.32 15.88 15.56
C ARG A 43 3.70 15.66 14.19
N ILE A 44 4.22 14.70 13.44
CA ILE A 44 3.88 14.46 12.04
C ILE A 44 2.86 13.33 11.95
N ALA A 45 1.70 13.63 11.39
CA ALA A 45 0.71 12.61 11.07
C ALA A 45 1.27 11.69 9.97
N GLU A 46 1.21 10.37 10.17
CA GLU A 46 1.58 9.37 9.15
C GLU A 46 2.98 9.56 8.53
N ALA A 47 3.98 9.86 9.37
CA ALA A 47 5.36 10.15 8.96
C ALA A 47 6.01 9.05 8.07
N TRP A 48 5.51 7.82 8.17
CA TRP A 48 5.91 6.66 7.35
C TRP A 48 5.62 6.80 5.85
N ARG A 49 4.87 7.83 5.42
CA ARG A 49 4.56 8.13 4.01
C ARG A 49 5.71 8.78 3.24
N PHE A 50 6.80 9.16 3.91
CA PHE A 50 7.94 9.82 3.29
C PHE A 50 9.17 8.89 3.19
N PRO A 51 9.94 8.93 2.09
CA PRO A 51 9.69 9.70 0.86
C PRO A 51 8.44 9.19 0.13
N ILE A 52 7.86 10.01 -0.75
CA ILE A 52 6.68 9.61 -1.52
C ILE A 52 7.13 8.60 -2.57
N ILE A 53 6.46 7.45 -2.62
CA ILE A 53 6.73 6.40 -3.60
C ILE A 53 5.46 6.21 -4.42
N ASP A 54 5.60 6.29 -5.74
CA ASP A 54 4.50 6.20 -6.70
C ASP A 54 4.86 5.27 -7.86
N SER A 55 3.88 4.92 -8.69
CA SER A 55 4.15 4.25 -9.96
C SER A 55 4.98 5.14 -10.89
N TYR A 56 5.70 4.51 -11.81
CA TYR A 56 6.37 5.19 -12.91
C TYR A 56 5.80 4.69 -14.23
N TYR A 57 5.60 5.63 -15.15
CA TYR A 57 5.31 5.37 -16.55
C TYR A 57 5.91 6.50 -17.37
N ASP A 58 6.56 6.16 -18.47
CA ASP A 58 7.18 7.14 -19.35
C ASP A 58 6.25 7.64 -20.47
N GLY A 59 5.00 7.16 -20.52
CA GLY A 59 4.05 7.52 -21.56
C GLY A 59 4.23 6.74 -22.87
N GLN A 60 5.15 5.78 -22.93
CA GLN A 60 5.54 5.09 -24.17
C GLN A 60 5.53 3.56 -24.00
N ASP A 61 6.31 3.05 -23.04
CA ASP A 61 6.53 1.62 -22.85
C ASP A 61 6.18 1.22 -21.42
N TYR A 62 5.03 0.55 -21.29
CA TYR A 62 4.54 0.08 -20.01
C TYR A 62 5.42 -1.03 -19.45
N GLU A 63 5.85 -1.99 -20.28
CA GLU A 63 6.62 -3.14 -19.82
C GLU A 63 7.98 -2.68 -19.28
N ALA A 64 8.65 -1.78 -20.01
CA ALA A 64 9.90 -1.20 -19.55
C ALA A 64 9.72 -0.29 -18.32
N SER A 65 8.61 0.45 -18.22
CA SER A 65 8.33 1.31 -17.07
C SER A 65 7.91 0.52 -15.82
N TYR A 66 7.38 -0.69 -16.01
CA TYR A 66 6.83 -1.51 -14.94
C TYR A 66 7.85 -1.85 -13.85
N ASP A 67 9.14 -1.89 -14.18
CA ASP A 67 10.19 -2.21 -13.21
C ASP A 67 10.62 -1.02 -12.33
N PHE A 68 9.96 0.14 -12.44
CA PHE A 68 10.37 1.35 -11.73
C PHE A 68 9.26 2.03 -10.91
N ASN A 69 9.65 2.69 -9.83
CA ASN A 69 8.83 3.66 -9.12
C ASN A 69 9.34 5.08 -9.36
N THR A 70 8.48 6.07 -9.13
CA THR A 70 8.93 7.43 -8.83
C THR A 70 9.09 7.61 -7.33
N VAL A 71 10.22 8.17 -6.91
CA VAL A 71 10.52 8.47 -5.51
C VAL A 71 10.73 9.96 -5.38
N THR A 72 9.86 10.62 -4.62
CA THR A 72 9.93 12.06 -4.35
C THR A 72 10.41 12.28 -2.92
N PHE A 73 11.63 12.81 -2.81
CA PHE A 73 12.19 13.26 -1.55
C PHE A 73 11.67 14.66 -1.26
N ILE A 74 11.33 14.92 0.00
CA ILE A 74 10.87 16.22 0.47
C ILE A 74 11.63 16.57 1.74
N TYR A 75 12.22 17.76 1.77
CA TYR A 75 12.87 18.30 2.94
C TYR A 75 12.17 19.61 3.35
N ALA A 76 11.63 19.64 4.56
CA ALA A 76 11.04 20.84 5.14
C ALA A 76 12.15 21.69 5.78
N ASN A 77 12.55 22.76 5.10
CA ASN A 77 13.62 23.63 5.57
C ASN A 77 13.10 24.62 6.61
N SER A 78 13.56 24.50 7.86
CA SER A 78 13.26 25.45 8.92
C SER A 78 14.22 26.64 8.98
N ASP A 79 15.34 26.60 8.23
CA ASP A 79 16.34 27.67 8.19
C ASP A 79 16.22 28.50 6.90
N PRO A 80 15.67 29.73 6.95
CA PRO A 80 15.53 30.56 5.75
C PRO A 80 16.87 30.94 5.10
N GLY A 81 17.99 30.84 5.83
CA GLY A 81 19.35 31.11 5.32
C GLY A 81 19.97 29.95 4.53
N LEU A 82 19.32 28.77 4.52
CA LEU A 82 19.87 27.59 3.87
C LEU A 82 19.92 27.74 2.34
N ALA A 83 21.13 27.72 1.79
CA ALA A 83 21.37 27.94 0.36
C ALA A 83 21.10 26.71 -0.52
N SER A 84 21.31 25.50 -0.01
CA SER A 84 21.18 24.27 -0.80
C SER A 84 20.85 23.05 0.07
N VAL A 85 20.03 22.16 -0.49
CA VAL A 85 19.77 20.81 0.03
C VAL A 85 20.04 19.82 -1.11
N ALA A 86 20.69 18.71 -0.79
CA ALA A 86 20.83 17.57 -1.70
C ALA A 86 20.45 16.26 -1.00
N VAL A 87 20.28 15.19 -1.75
CA VAL A 87 20.07 13.84 -1.20
C VAL A 87 21.13 12.89 -1.75
N VAL A 88 21.63 12.00 -0.90
CA VAL A 88 22.57 10.96 -1.28
C VAL A 88 22.08 9.62 -0.75
N GLY A 89 22.20 8.56 -1.54
CA GLY A 89 21.71 7.26 -1.14
C GLY A 89 22.02 6.18 -2.17
N THR A 90 21.66 4.94 -1.85
CA THR A 90 21.98 3.75 -2.67
C THR A 90 21.19 3.67 -3.99
N PHE A 91 20.24 4.57 -4.22
CA PHE A 91 19.49 4.72 -5.48
C PHE A 91 20.27 5.51 -6.55
N ALA A 92 21.39 6.13 -6.18
CA ALA A 92 22.25 6.95 -7.03
C ALA A 92 23.72 6.70 -6.68
N ASP A 93 24.63 7.37 -7.38
CA ASP A 93 26.04 7.32 -7.05
C ASP A 93 26.30 8.01 -5.69
N LEU A 94 26.77 7.23 -4.70
CA LEU A 94 26.96 7.71 -3.32
C LEU A 94 27.94 8.90 -3.19
N HIS A 95 28.79 9.14 -4.18
CA HIS A 95 29.73 10.26 -4.19
C HIS A 95 29.18 11.51 -4.89
N ALA A 96 27.99 11.43 -5.49
CA ALA A 96 27.37 12.52 -6.24
C ALA A 96 25.99 12.86 -5.65
N PRO A 97 25.92 13.76 -4.64
CA PRO A 97 24.65 14.21 -4.07
C PRO A 97 23.73 14.82 -5.14
N VAL A 98 22.46 14.44 -5.12
CA VAL A 98 21.44 14.93 -6.05
C VAL A 98 20.80 16.19 -5.48
N PRO A 99 20.91 17.37 -6.14
CA PRO A 99 20.37 18.61 -5.60
C PRO A 99 18.84 18.60 -5.59
N LEU A 100 18.24 19.12 -4.51
CA LEU A 100 16.82 19.37 -4.43
C LEU A 100 16.52 20.78 -4.97
N ARG A 101 15.39 20.93 -5.65
CA ARG A 101 14.83 22.23 -6.04
C ARG A 101 13.91 22.77 -4.94
N ARG A 102 13.78 24.10 -4.83
CA ARG A 102 12.78 24.73 -3.97
C ARG A 102 11.38 24.58 -4.58
N VAL A 103 10.37 24.37 -3.73
CA VAL A 103 8.95 24.44 -4.08
C VAL A 103 8.51 25.88 -3.87
N ALA A 104 7.98 26.53 -4.91
CA ALA A 104 7.74 27.97 -4.91
C ALA A 104 6.79 28.41 -3.79
N GLY A 105 7.13 29.49 -3.09
CA GLY A 105 6.30 30.06 -2.03
C GLY A 105 6.24 29.23 -0.74
N THR A 106 7.10 28.23 -0.56
CA THR A 106 7.06 27.32 0.60
C THR A 106 8.44 27.08 1.21
N LYS A 107 8.44 26.40 2.37
CA LYS A 107 9.64 25.91 3.05
C LYS A 107 10.18 24.60 2.48
N TYR A 108 9.52 24.00 1.48
CA TYR A 108 9.85 22.67 1.00
C TYR A 108 10.90 22.68 -0.10
N TRP A 109 11.78 21.70 -0.04
CA TRP A 109 12.72 21.33 -1.08
C TRP A 109 12.39 19.94 -1.56
N THR A 110 12.57 19.66 -2.84
CA THR A 110 12.17 18.38 -3.41
C THR A 110 13.04 17.94 -4.58
N VAL A 111 13.11 16.63 -4.79
CA VAL A 111 13.59 16.02 -6.03
C VAL A 111 12.82 14.73 -6.25
N THR A 112 12.45 14.47 -7.50
CA THR A 112 11.81 13.23 -7.91
C THR A 112 12.74 12.46 -8.84
N MET A 113 12.85 11.17 -8.61
CA MET A 113 13.70 10.27 -9.39
C MET A 113 13.00 8.96 -9.69
N VAL A 114 13.42 8.32 -10.78
CA VAL A 114 13.00 6.99 -11.18
C VAL A 114 13.96 5.97 -10.55
N VAL A 115 13.41 5.02 -9.79
CA VAL A 115 14.18 4.04 -9.00
C VAL A 115 13.63 2.64 -9.26
N PRO A 116 14.47 1.60 -9.43
CA PRO A 116 14.00 0.23 -9.62
C PRO A 116 13.07 -0.24 -8.48
N LYS A 117 12.09 -1.07 -8.80
CA LYS A 117 11.13 -1.66 -7.85
C LYS A 117 11.73 -2.80 -7.04
N GLY A 118 11.15 -3.05 -5.86
CA GLY A 118 11.48 -4.18 -5.01
C GLY A 118 12.83 -4.08 -4.30
N GLU A 119 13.40 -2.88 -4.24
CA GLU A 119 14.70 -2.61 -3.62
C GLU A 119 14.53 -1.89 -2.27
N VAL A 120 15.49 -2.13 -1.38
CA VAL A 120 15.64 -1.39 -0.12
C VAL A 120 16.76 -0.38 -0.30
N HIS A 121 16.44 0.89 -0.16
CA HIS A 121 17.42 1.96 -0.29
C HIS A 121 17.69 2.64 1.04
N THR A 122 18.94 3.06 1.21
CA THR A 122 19.36 3.90 2.34
C THR A 122 19.80 5.26 1.84
N TYR A 123 19.50 6.31 2.59
CA TYR A 123 19.81 7.69 2.18
C TYR A 123 20.00 8.64 3.36
N LYS A 124 20.55 9.81 3.04
CA LYS A 124 20.69 10.99 3.89
C LYS A 124 20.46 12.24 3.07
N PHE A 125 19.99 13.31 3.71
CA PHE A 125 20.06 14.65 3.13
C PHE A 125 21.43 15.25 3.39
N ILE A 126 21.96 16.00 2.43
CA ILE A 126 23.11 16.88 2.61
C ILE A 126 22.56 18.30 2.78
N VAL A 127 22.68 18.83 3.98
CA VAL A 127 22.11 20.12 4.40
C VAL A 127 23.26 21.03 4.81
N GLY A 128 23.56 22.05 3.99
CA GLY A 128 24.70 22.93 4.24
C GLY A 128 26.06 22.20 4.24
N GLY A 129 26.18 21.12 3.45
CA GLY A 129 27.37 20.27 3.38
C GLY A 129 27.39 19.09 4.35
N GLU A 130 26.52 19.09 5.36
CA GLU A 130 26.51 18.06 6.40
C GLU A 130 25.45 16.97 6.14
N PRO A 131 25.80 15.68 6.26
CA PRO A 131 24.86 14.58 6.12
C PRO A 131 23.93 14.47 7.32
N ARG A 132 22.62 14.52 7.08
CA ARG A 132 21.56 14.40 8.09
C ARG A 132 20.59 13.28 7.72
N LEU A 133 20.08 12.59 8.73
CA LEU A 133 18.92 11.71 8.54
C LEU A 133 17.72 12.54 8.08
N ASP A 134 16.82 11.92 7.33
CA ASP A 134 15.52 12.51 7.09
C ASP A 134 14.80 12.71 8.43
N PRO A 135 14.51 13.96 8.83
CA PRO A 135 13.84 14.26 10.09
C PRO A 135 12.38 13.76 10.13
N VAL A 136 11.77 13.45 8.98
CA VAL A 136 10.38 12.99 8.92
C VAL A 136 10.25 11.49 8.77
N ASN A 137 11.21 10.81 8.15
CA ASN A 137 11.12 9.37 7.92
C ASN A 137 11.37 8.56 9.21
N PRO A 138 10.42 7.74 9.67
CA PRO A 138 10.62 6.91 10.86
C PRO A 138 11.50 5.67 10.60
N GLN A 139 11.70 5.32 9.34
CA GLN A 139 12.35 4.07 8.96
C GLN A 139 13.85 4.29 8.84
N HIS A 140 14.62 3.67 9.74
CA HIS A 140 16.08 3.76 9.74
C HIS A 140 16.75 2.38 9.56
N ALA A 141 18.00 2.39 9.13
CA ALA A 141 18.90 1.24 9.10
C ALA A 141 20.21 1.58 9.81
N THR A 142 20.67 0.67 10.67
CA THR A 142 22.01 0.70 11.25
C THR A 142 22.93 -0.15 10.38
N LYS A 143 23.99 0.44 9.83
CA LYS A 143 25.01 -0.33 9.10
C LYS A 143 25.99 -0.98 10.09
N ALA A 144 26.81 -1.91 9.59
CA ALA A 144 27.80 -2.64 10.41
C ALA A 144 28.83 -1.72 11.09
N ASP A 145 29.07 -0.54 10.52
CA ASP A 145 29.92 0.52 11.08
C ASP A 145 29.23 1.37 12.17
N GLY A 146 27.99 1.02 12.55
CA GLY A 146 27.18 1.75 13.52
C GLY A 146 26.50 3.00 12.94
N SER A 147 26.76 3.36 11.68
CA SER A 147 26.15 4.54 11.06
C SER A 147 24.64 4.34 10.85
N GLN A 148 23.87 5.36 11.23
CA GLN A 148 22.44 5.41 10.98
C GLN A 148 22.18 5.99 9.58
N TRP A 149 21.19 5.43 8.89
CA TRP A 149 20.68 5.90 7.62
C TRP A 149 19.16 5.88 7.61
N SER A 150 18.53 6.85 6.95
CA SER A 150 17.11 6.75 6.63
C SER A 150 16.94 5.69 5.54
N ARG A 151 15.85 4.93 5.57
CA ARG A 151 15.58 3.89 4.59
C ARG A 151 14.20 4.04 3.96
N PHE A 152 14.07 3.62 2.72
CA PHE A 152 12.79 3.47 2.05
C PHE A 152 12.82 2.24 1.16
N PHE A 153 11.64 1.88 0.65
CA PHE A 153 11.42 0.62 -0.03
C PHE A 153 10.64 0.88 -1.30
N THR A 154 11.21 0.60 -2.47
CA THR A 154 10.45 0.62 -3.72
C THR A 154 9.54 -0.61 -3.79
N GLN A 155 8.43 -0.49 -4.52
CA GLN A 155 7.31 -1.43 -4.49
C GLN A 155 6.96 -1.93 -5.89
N PHE A 156 6.85 -3.24 -5.99
CA PHE A 156 5.84 -3.86 -6.82
C PHE A 156 4.49 -3.72 -6.11
N CYS A 157 3.53 -3.02 -6.73
CA CYS A 157 2.17 -2.91 -6.21
C CYS A 157 1.42 -4.27 -6.21
N THR A 158 1.87 -5.24 -7.01
CA THR A 158 1.16 -6.51 -7.26
C THR A 158 1.95 -7.76 -6.88
N GLN A 159 3.27 -7.67 -6.68
CA GLN A 159 4.09 -8.83 -6.31
C GLN A 159 4.04 -9.09 -4.82
N ILE A 160 4.06 -10.34 -4.38
CA ILE A 160 4.14 -10.71 -2.96
C ILE A 160 5.60 -10.60 -2.47
N ILE A 161 5.80 -10.08 -1.25
CA ILE A 161 7.12 -9.83 -0.62
C ILE A 161 7.37 -10.78 0.55
N SER A 162 6.40 -10.89 1.47
CA SER A 162 6.58 -11.51 2.79
C SER A 162 6.03 -12.93 2.86
N PHE A 163 5.03 -13.24 2.03
CA PHE A 163 4.35 -14.53 2.03
C PHE A 163 4.89 -15.50 0.98
N GLU A 164 4.91 -16.78 1.36
CA GLU A 164 5.18 -17.90 0.47
C GLU A 164 3.94 -18.23 -0.37
N GLU A 165 4.12 -18.97 -1.46
CA GLU A 165 3.03 -19.28 -2.39
C GLU A 165 1.83 -19.98 -1.70
N TRP A 166 2.08 -20.94 -0.81
CA TRP A 166 1.02 -21.63 -0.09
C TRP A 166 0.27 -20.71 0.89
N GLU A 167 0.97 -19.76 1.51
CA GLU A 167 0.37 -18.77 2.42
C GLU A 167 -0.53 -17.80 1.65
N VAL A 168 -0.08 -17.37 0.47
CA VAL A 168 -0.88 -16.54 -0.45
C VAL A 168 -2.16 -17.27 -0.83
N VAL A 169 -2.08 -18.56 -1.16
CA VAL A 169 -3.25 -19.36 -1.52
C VAL A 169 -4.24 -19.48 -0.35
N LEU A 170 -3.76 -19.75 0.87
CA LEU A 170 -4.64 -19.78 2.05
C LEU A 170 -5.28 -18.42 2.33
N LEU A 171 -4.51 -17.34 2.22
CA LEU A 171 -5.02 -15.99 2.39
C LEU A 171 -6.06 -15.64 1.31
N GLN A 172 -5.86 -16.06 0.07
CA GLN A 172 -6.86 -15.89 -0.99
C GLN A 172 -8.17 -16.57 -0.58
N ARG A 173 -8.13 -17.85 -0.19
CA ARG A 173 -9.34 -18.58 0.24
C ARG A 173 -10.06 -17.92 1.42
N LEU A 174 -9.31 -17.44 2.41
CA LEU A 174 -9.88 -16.79 3.59
C LEU A 174 -10.44 -15.39 3.28
N THR A 175 -9.76 -14.60 2.44
CA THR A 175 -10.20 -13.26 2.05
C THR A 175 -11.41 -13.32 1.12
N GLU A 176 -11.49 -14.34 0.25
CA GLU A 176 -12.66 -14.63 -0.58
C GLU A 176 -13.91 -14.93 0.23
N HIS A 177 -13.78 -15.61 1.37
CA HIS A 177 -14.91 -15.84 2.28
C HIS A 177 -15.41 -14.54 2.94
N ILE A 178 -14.55 -13.54 3.11
CA ILE A 178 -14.88 -12.28 3.79
C ILE A 178 -15.58 -11.29 2.86
N LEU A 179 -15.22 -11.30 1.57
CA LEU A 179 -15.66 -10.30 0.59
C LEU A 179 -16.85 -10.78 -0.26
N PRO A 180 -17.74 -9.88 -0.70
CA PRO A 180 -18.95 -10.26 -1.45
C PRO A 180 -18.70 -10.64 -2.93
N PHE A 181 -17.44 -10.68 -3.39
CA PHE A 181 -17.09 -10.76 -4.81
C PHE A 181 -17.14 -12.15 -5.43
N ARG A 182 -17.23 -13.21 -4.61
CA ARG A 182 -17.37 -14.60 -5.10
C ARG A 182 -18.82 -15.09 -5.13
N THR A 183 -19.80 -14.22 -4.82
CA THR A 183 -21.20 -14.47 -5.17
C THR A 183 -21.34 -14.52 -6.70
N THR A 184 -22.35 -15.22 -7.22
CA THR A 184 -22.60 -15.26 -8.67
C THR A 184 -22.75 -13.86 -9.25
N GLU A 185 -23.43 -12.98 -8.52
CA GLU A 185 -23.65 -11.58 -8.84
C GLU A 185 -22.35 -10.77 -8.77
N GLY A 186 -21.56 -10.94 -7.70
CA GLY A 186 -20.28 -10.26 -7.51
C GLY A 186 -19.23 -10.64 -8.55
N GLN A 187 -19.12 -11.94 -8.88
CA GLN A 187 -18.20 -12.41 -9.91
C GLN A 187 -18.61 -11.88 -11.28
N ARG A 188 -19.91 -11.93 -11.61
CA ARG A 188 -20.44 -11.37 -12.85
C ARG A 188 -20.19 -9.87 -12.96
N PHE A 189 -20.33 -9.12 -11.86
CA PHE A 189 -20.00 -7.69 -11.83
C PHE A 189 -18.53 -7.46 -12.16
N LEU A 190 -17.62 -8.18 -11.50
CA LEU A 190 -16.18 -8.03 -11.74
C LEU A 190 -15.81 -8.40 -13.17
N ASP A 191 -16.32 -9.52 -13.68
CA ASP A 191 -16.07 -9.95 -15.05
C ASP A 191 -16.54 -8.86 -16.04
N LEU A 192 -17.72 -8.27 -15.83
CA LEU A 192 -18.22 -7.18 -16.68
C LEU A 192 -17.37 -5.91 -16.56
N TYR A 193 -16.99 -5.52 -15.34
CA TYR A 193 -16.21 -4.31 -15.07
C TYR A 193 -14.81 -4.41 -15.69
N TYR A 194 -14.13 -5.54 -15.50
CA TYR A 194 -12.80 -5.78 -16.07
C TYR A 194 -12.85 -5.92 -17.59
N ASN A 195 -13.83 -6.63 -18.14
CA ASN A 195 -14.03 -6.66 -19.60
C ASN A 195 -14.31 -5.27 -20.19
N TYR A 196 -15.02 -4.39 -19.46
CA TYR A 196 -15.24 -3.00 -19.86
C TYR A 196 -13.94 -2.19 -19.82
N LEU A 197 -13.14 -2.34 -18.75
CA LEU A 197 -11.82 -1.72 -18.66
C LEU A 197 -10.93 -2.15 -19.82
N ASP A 198 -10.84 -3.45 -20.12
CA ASP A 198 -10.01 -3.98 -21.19
C ASP A 198 -10.45 -3.50 -22.59
N ARG A 199 -11.77 -3.38 -22.81
CA ARG A 199 -12.31 -2.88 -24.09
C ARG A 199 -12.06 -1.39 -24.30
N ASN A 200 -12.06 -0.60 -23.23
CA ASN A 200 -11.74 0.82 -23.29
C ASN A 200 -10.22 1.09 -23.27
N ALA A 201 -9.45 0.21 -22.61
CA ALA A 201 -8.00 0.26 -22.50
C ALA A 201 -7.30 -0.46 -23.66
N LYS A 202 -7.91 -0.44 -24.85
CA LYS A 202 -7.54 -1.27 -26.01
C LYS A 202 -6.14 -1.05 -26.59
N GLU A 203 -5.28 -0.29 -25.92
CA GLU A 203 -3.82 -0.32 -26.06
C GLU A 203 -3.22 0.22 -24.73
N THR A 204 -2.38 -0.58 -24.05
CA THR A 204 -1.31 -0.19 -23.08
C THR A 204 -1.52 -0.02 -21.55
N VAL A 205 -2.70 -0.06 -20.91
CA VAL A 205 -2.78 0.50 -19.53
C VAL A 205 -2.67 -0.49 -18.34
N TYR A 206 -2.96 -1.79 -18.45
CA TYR A 206 -2.97 -2.68 -17.26
C TYR A 206 -2.44 -4.15 -17.37
N PRO A 207 -1.38 -4.50 -18.14
CA PRO A 207 -0.97 -5.91 -18.31
C PRO A 207 -0.64 -6.72 -17.03
N HIS A 208 -0.24 -6.07 -15.93
CA HIS A 208 0.25 -6.76 -14.71
C HIS A 208 -0.54 -6.49 -13.43
N ALA A 209 -1.51 -5.57 -13.46
CA ALA A 209 -2.49 -5.43 -12.38
C ALA A 209 -3.45 -6.62 -12.32
N TYR A 210 -3.59 -7.32 -13.45
CA TYR A 210 -4.37 -8.53 -13.60
C TYR A 210 -3.53 -9.77 -13.27
N ARG A 211 -3.63 -10.26 -12.04
CA ARG A 211 -3.68 -11.71 -11.85
C ARG A 211 -5.15 -12.08 -11.75
N LEU A 212 -5.65 -12.80 -12.77
CA LEU A 212 -7.01 -13.33 -12.90
C LEU A 212 -7.50 -14.12 -11.65
N ASP A 213 -6.58 -14.40 -10.72
CA ASP A 213 -6.80 -15.21 -9.52
C ASP A 213 -7.04 -14.38 -8.24
N GLN A 214 -6.91 -13.04 -8.29
CA GLN A 214 -7.21 -12.15 -7.15
C GLN A 214 -8.18 -11.04 -7.55
N PRO A 215 -9.50 -11.21 -7.36
CA PRO A 215 -10.51 -10.31 -7.91
C PRO A 215 -10.35 -8.84 -7.51
N ILE A 216 -9.70 -8.53 -6.37
CA ILE A 216 -9.52 -7.15 -5.87
C ILE A 216 -8.14 -6.87 -5.26
N GLY A 217 -7.22 -7.85 -5.22
CA GLY A 217 -5.85 -7.64 -4.70
C GLY A 217 -5.72 -7.55 -3.17
N ALA A 218 -6.74 -7.93 -2.39
CA ALA A 218 -6.71 -7.83 -0.92
C ALA A 218 -5.50 -8.55 -0.27
N VAL A 219 -5.06 -9.68 -0.83
CA VAL A 219 -3.88 -10.41 -0.33
C VAL A 219 -2.58 -9.66 -0.61
N SER A 220 -2.46 -9.01 -1.77
CA SER A 220 -1.31 -8.14 -2.06
C SER A 220 -1.28 -6.95 -1.10
N PHE A 221 -2.41 -6.32 -0.78
CA PHE A 221 -2.47 -5.30 0.27
C PHE A 221 -2.02 -5.84 1.64
N ILE A 222 -2.52 -7.02 2.05
CA ILE A 222 -2.13 -7.65 3.33
C ILE A 222 -0.61 -7.85 3.36
N ASP A 223 -0.03 -8.36 2.27
CA ASP A 223 1.42 -8.53 2.12
C ASP A 223 2.18 -7.21 2.31
N LYS A 224 1.71 -6.11 1.71
CA LYS A 224 2.35 -4.79 1.84
C LYS A 224 2.29 -4.24 3.24
N VAL A 225 1.11 -4.30 3.86
CA VAL A 225 0.93 -3.70 5.19
C VAL A 225 1.75 -4.45 6.24
N VAL A 226 1.84 -5.79 6.15
CA VAL A 226 2.67 -6.58 7.08
C VAL A 226 4.15 -6.58 6.71
N ALA A 227 4.55 -6.13 5.52
CA ALA A 227 5.95 -5.89 5.23
C ALA A 227 6.47 -4.59 5.88
N ARG A 228 5.56 -3.69 6.32
CA ARG A 228 5.90 -2.31 6.69
C ARG A 228 5.15 -1.81 7.92
N GLU A 229 4.01 -1.16 7.73
CA GLU A 229 3.28 -0.41 8.75
C GLU A 229 2.89 -1.32 9.93
N GLU A 230 2.61 -2.58 9.62
CA GLU A 230 2.28 -3.61 10.57
C GLU A 230 3.27 -4.78 10.52
N SER A 231 4.57 -4.51 10.37
CA SER A 231 5.61 -5.55 10.38
C SER A 231 5.61 -6.41 11.64
N HIS A 232 5.22 -5.81 12.77
CA HIS A 232 5.00 -6.51 14.04
C HIS A 232 3.89 -7.57 13.98
N ARG A 233 3.02 -7.55 12.96
CA ARG A 233 1.95 -8.54 12.72
C ARG A 233 2.33 -9.64 11.74
N LEU A 234 3.46 -9.55 11.05
CA LEU A 234 3.87 -10.60 10.10
C LEU A 234 3.97 -11.96 10.79
N GLN A 235 4.54 -12.01 12.00
CA GLN A 235 4.66 -13.25 12.77
C GLN A 235 3.30 -13.85 13.15
N ASP A 236 2.30 -13.00 13.44
CA ASP A 236 0.93 -13.45 13.73
C ASP A 236 0.35 -14.21 12.52
N TYR A 237 0.54 -13.67 11.32
CA TYR A 237 0.13 -14.31 10.06
C TYR A 237 0.87 -15.64 9.83
N LYS A 238 2.20 -15.66 9.93
CA LYS A 238 3.00 -16.87 9.73
C LYS A 238 2.51 -18.03 10.62
N ILE A 239 2.35 -17.76 11.92
CA ILE A 239 1.90 -18.78 12.89
C ILE A 239 0.48 -19.26 12.59
N CYS A 240 -0.44 -18.32 12.33
CA CYS A 240 -1.84 -18.66 12.14
C CYS A 240 -2.07 -19.40 10.82
N LEU A 241 -1.41 -19.00 9.72
CA LEU A 241 -1.52 -19.68 8.43
C LEU A 241 -0.97 -21.10 8.48
N GLU A 242 0.17 -21.31 9.14
CA GLU A 242 0.71 -22.66 9.36
C GLU A 242 -0.24 -23.53 10.20
N THR A 243 -0.87 -22.94 11.22
CA THR A 243 -1.85 -23.63 12.06
C THR A 243 -3.11 -23.99 11.27
N ILE A 244 -3.61 -23.06 10.44
CA ILE A 244 -4.76 -23.28 9.56
C ILE A 244 -4.46 -24.36 8.52
N ASP A 245 -3.30 -24.31 7.86
CA ASP A 245 -2.86 -25.32 6.89
C ASP A 245 -2.90 -26.72 7.50
N ARG A 246 -2.27 -26.88 8.67
CA ARG A 246 -2.24 -28.15 9.40
C ARG A 246 -3.65 -28.64 9.76
N LEU A 247 -4.51 -27.73 10.23
CA LEU A 247 -5.90 -28.07 10.56
C LEU A 247 -6.69 -28.55 9.36
N LEU A 248 -6.54 -27.88 8.22
CA LEU A 248 -7.21 -28.25 6.97
C LEU A 248 -6.72 -29.60 6.45
N ARG A 249 -5.40 -29.84 6.45
CA ARG A 249 -4.79 -31.13 6.10
C ARG A 249 -5.24 -32.26 7.03
N ASN A 250 -5.37 -32.00 8.33
CA ASN A 250 -5.88 -33.00 9.26
C ASN A 250 -7.36 -33.32 9.05
N ARG A 251 -8.18 -32.34 8.63
CA ARG A 251 -9.61 -32.53 8.34
C ARG A 251 -9.84 -33.24 7.01
N ASN A 252 -8.97 -33.01 6.02
CA ASN A 252 -9.02 -33.68 4.73
C ASN A 252 -7.59 -34.04 4.25
N PRO A 253 -7.05 -35.20 4.66
CA PRO A 253 -5.67 -35.60 4.36
C PRO A 253 -5.37 -35.84 2.87
N TYR A 254 -6.40 -36.01 2.05
CA TYR A 254 -6.26 -36.42 0.65
C TYR A 254 -6.36 -35.24 -0.32
N THR A 255 -6.67 -34.04 0.17
CA THR A 255 -6.85 -32.85 -0.67
C THR A 255 -5.97 -31.72 -0.15
N GLU A 256 -5.18 -31.13 -1.04
CA GLU A 256 -4.38 -29.94 -0.71
C GLU A 256 -5.29 -28.78 -0.30
N PRO A 257 -4.94 -27.98 0.73
CA PRO A 257 -5.77 -26.86 1.21
C PRO A 257 -6.19 -25.87 0.11
N SER A 258 -5.38 -25.69 -0.93
CA SER A 258 -5.70 -24.89 -2.11
C SER A 258 -6.93 -25.37 -2.89
N ARG A 259 -7.28 -26.65 -2.78
CA ARG A 259 -8.36 -27.33 -3.51
C ARG A 259 -9.47 -27.85 -2.61
N ILE A 260 -9.33 -27.74 -1.29
CA ILE A 260 -10.39 -28.12 -0.35
C ILE A 260 -11.61 -27.23 -0.57
N ALA A 261 -12.80 -27.82 -0.46
CA ALA A 261 -14.08 -27.14 -0.61
C ALA A 261 -14.27 -25.98 0.40
N MET A 262 -15.02 -24.94 0.02
CA MET A 262 -15.12 -23.69 0.80
C MET A 262 -15.82 -23.90 2.16
N GLU A 263 -16.60 -24.96 2.29
CA GLU A 263 -17.32 -25.34 3.51
C GLU A 263 -16.35 -25.61 4.66
N PHE A 264 -15.19 -26.22 4.39
CA PHE A 264 -14.15 -26.46 5.41
C PHE A 264 -13.54 -25.15 5.92
N TYR A 265 -13.33 -24.18 5.02
CA TYR A 265 -12.86 -22.85 5.39
C TYR A 265 -13.91 -22.09 6.19
N THR A 266 -15.18 -22.17 5.77
CA THR A 266 -16.32 -21.54 6.46
C THR A 266 -16.48 -22.10 7.87
N GLU A 267 -16.46 -23.43 8.01
CA GLU A 267 -16.55 -24.08 9.33
C GLU A 267 -15.36 -23.72 10.23
N LEU A 268 -14.14 -23.72 9.69
CA LEU A 268 -12.96 -23.29 10.46
C LEU A 268 -13.07 -21.82 10.87
N TYR A 269 -13.52 -20.95 9.96
CA TYR A 269 -13.73 -19.54 10.22
C TYR A 269 -14.73 -19.33 11.37
N ASP A 270 -15.87 -20.00 11.35
CA ASP A 270 -16.88 -19.91 12.40
C ASP A 270 -16.34 -20.39 13.75
N GLN A 271 -15.58 -21.49 13.77
CA GLN A 271 -14.97 -21.97 15.01
C GLN A 271 -13.90 -21.02 15.56
N MET A 272 -13.09 -20.42 14.68
CA MET A 272 -12.11 -19.39 15.05
C MET A 272 -12.81 -18.13 15.57
N ALA A 273 -13.96 -17.74 14.98
CA ALA A 273 -14.77 -16.62 15.45
C ALA A 273 -15.37 -16.89 16.83
N GLY A 274 -15.78 -18.14 17.10
CA GLY A 274 -16.17 -18.63 18.42
C GLY A 274 -15.01 -18.76 19.41
N GLY A 275 -13.76 -18.62 18.97
CA GLY A 275 -12.56 -18.66 19.81
C GLY A 275 -12.09 -20.06 20.21
N ASN A 276 -12.74 -21.13 19.75
CA ASN A 276 -12.38 -22.51 20.09
C ASN A 276 -12.31 -23.45 18.85
N PRO A 277 -11.43 -23.16 17.87
CA PRO A 277 -11.18 -24.06 16.75
C PRO A 277 -10.63 -25.42 17.20
N ARG A 278 -11.29 -26.50 16.77
CA ARG A 278 -10.86 -27.86 17.11
C ARG A 278 -9.46 -28.13 16.54
N GLY A 279 -8.56 -28.57 17.41
CA GLY A 279 -7.16 -28.90 17.08
C GLY A 279 -6.22 -27.70 17.06
N TRP A 280 -6.68 -26.51 17.45
CA TRP A 280 -5.85 -25.30 17.49
C TRP A 280 -4.82 -25.35 18.61
N ASP A 281 -3.60 -24.94 18.29
CA ASP A 281 -2.51 -24.87 19.26
C ASP A 281 -2.48 -23.50 19.96
N PHE A 282 -3.18 -23.41 21.09
CA PHE A 282 -3.25 -22.20 21.91
C PHE A 282 -1.92 -21.84 22.59
N SER A 283 -0.95 -22.76 22.63
CA SER A 283 0.39 -22.45 23.12
C SER A 283 1.19 -21.62 22.12
N ARG A 284 0.94 -21.84 20.82
CA ARG A 284 1.57 -21.08 19.72
C ARG A 284 0.84 -19.77 19.41
N TYR A 285 -0.49 -19.78 19.45
CA TYR A 285 -1.27 -18.56 19.24
C TYR A 285 -2.55 -18.53 20.08
N LYS A 286 -2.57 -17.64 21.08
CA LYS A 286 -3.58 -17.67 22.14
C LYS A 286 -5.00 -17.30 21.70
N ASN A 287 -5.16 -16.49 20.65
CA ASN A 287 -6.45 -15.88 20.33
C ASN A 287 -6.80 -15.96 18.84
N PRO A 288 -7.37 -17.09 18.36
CA PRO A 288 -7.76 -17.25 16.95
C PRO A 288 -8.80 -16.20 16.50
N ARG A 289 -9.67 -15.73 17.41
CA ARG A 289 -10.65 -14.67 17.12
C ARG A 289 -9.96 -13.35 16.81
N PHE A 290 -8.89 -13.01 17.53
CA PHE A 290 -8.11 -11.81 17.26
C PHE A 290 -7.46 -11.87 15.88
N PHE A 291 -6.90 -13.02 15.47
CA PHE A 291 -6.38 -13.19 14.12
C PHE A 291 -7.45 -12.98 13.05
N LEU A 292 -8.68 -13.50 13.25
CA LEU A 292 -9.77 -13.23 12.30
C LEU A 292 -10.15 -11.75 12.24
N GLN A 293 -10.18 -11.05 13.37
CA GLN A 293 -10.44 -9.61 13.38
C GLN A 293 -9.36 -8.83 12.61
N LEU A 294 -8.09 -9.19 12.82
CA LEU A 294 -6.95 -8.64 12.09
C LEU A 294 -7.09 -8.88 10.59
N LEU A 295 -7.35 -10.14 10.19
CA LEU A 295 -7.53 -10.53 8.81
C LEU A 295 -8.70 -9.78 8.16
N ARG A 296 -9.88 -9.70 8.81
CA ARG A 296 -11.03 -8.94 8.31
C ARG A 296 -10.68 -7.48 8.10
N ARG A 297 -10.04 -6.84 9.09
CA ARG A 297 -9.64 -5.44 9.00
C ARG A 297 -8.77 -5.21 7.77
N HIS A 298 -7.70 -6.00 7.59
CA HIS A 298 -6.83 -5.84 6.42
C HIS A 298 -7.52 -6.18 5.11
N THR A 299 -8.42 -7.16 5.10
CA THR A 299 -9.18 -7.54 3.90
C THR A 299 -10.08 -6.40 3.42
N TYR A 300 -10.87 -5.80 4.33
CA TYR A 300 -11.72 -4.66 4.00
C TYR A 300 -10.90 -3.42 3.64
N THR A 301 -9.86 -3.11 4.40
CA THR A 301 -8.98 -1.97 4.07
C THR A 301 -8.32 -2.18 2.72
N GLY A 302 -7.83 -3.37 2.41
CA GLY A 302 -7.23 -3.68 1.12
C GLY A 302 -8.23 -3.59 -0.02
N ALA A 303 -9.47 -4.07 0.18
CA ALA A 303 -10.48 -4.05 -0.87
C ALA A 303 -10.94 -2.64 -1.28
N PHE A 304 -10.92 -1.67 -0.36
CA PHE A 304 -11.53 -0.36 -0.57
C PHE A 304 -10.57 0.82 -0.36
N SER A 305 -9.29 0.57 -0.07
CA SER A 305 -8.27 1.62 -0.03
C SER A 305 -7.80 2.00 -1.44
N HIS A 306 -6.92 3.00 -1.50
CA HIS A 306 -6.32 3.45 -2.75
C HIS A 306 -5.47 2.33 -3.38
N PRO A 307 -5.61 2.02 -4.68
CA PRO A 307 -5.00 0.80 -5.20
C PRO A 307 -3.46 0.80 -5.22
N LYS A 308 -2.81 1.97 -5.13
CA LYS A 308 -1.37 2.10 -4.85
C LYS A 308 -0.85 1.31 -3.64
N TYR A 309 -1.72 0.95 -2.69
CA TYR A 309 -1.35 0.12 -1.53
C TYR A 309 -1.38 -1.39 -1.83
N GLY A 310 -1.62 -1.78 -3.08
CA GLY A 310 -1.62 -3.16 -3.55
C GLY A 310 -2.98 -3.86 -3.47
N GLY A 311 -4.01 -3.19 -2.97
CA GLY A 311 -5.40 -3.66 -2.96
C GLY A 311 -6.25 -2.94 -4.01
N ASN A 312 -7.58 -3.10 -3.96
CA ASN A 312 -8.56 -2.43 -4.82
C ASN A 312 -8.18 -2.36 -6.32
N ALA A 313 -7.65 -3.45 -6.88
CA ALA A 313 -7.07 -3.47 -8.23
C ALA A 313 -8.02 -2.84 -9.27
N GLY A 314 -7.51 -1.89 -10.07
CA GLY A 314 -8.30 -1.17 -11.07
C GLY A 314 -9.48 -0.36 -10.53
N GLY A 315 -9.49 -0.06 -9.22
CA GLY A 315 -10.61 0.60 -8.55
C GLY A 315 -11.86 -0.28 -8.41
N ALA A 316 -11.75 -1.61 -8.56
CA ALA A 316 -12.89 -2.52 -8.59
C ALA A 316 -13.76 -2.50 -7.33
N GLY A 317 -13.16 -2.33 -6.14
CA GLY A 317 -13.89 -2.15 -4.89
C GLY A 317 -14.66 -0.83 -4.85
N TRP A 318 -14.08 0.25 -5.39
CA TRP A 318 -14.77 1.54 -5.52
C TRP A 318 -15.91 1.49 -6.53
N ALA A 319 -15.69 0.84 -7.68
CA ALA A 319 -16.73 0.60 -8.67
C ALA A 319 -17.87 -0.25 -8.09
N TYR A 320 -17.55 -1.27 -7.30
CA TYR A 320 -18.55 -2.08 -6.61
C TYR A 320 -19.38 -1.24 -5.64
N LEU A 321 -18.76 -0.40 -4.81
CA LEU A 321 -19.49 0.52 -3.94
C LEU A 321 -20.34 1.51 -4.74
N ALA A 322 -19.82 2.03 -5.85
CA ALA A 322 -20.57 2.94 -6.72
C ALA A 322 -21.81 2.30 -7.36
N ALA A 323 -21.83 0.98 -7.52
CA ALA A 323 -22.97 0.25 -8.07
C ALA A 323 -23.91 -0.34 -7.00
N ASN A 324 -23.39 -0.64 -5.80
CA ASN A 324 -24.09 -1.46 -4.80
C ASN A 324 -24.28 -0.77 -3.44
N LEU A 325 -23.72 0.42 -3.21
CA LEU A 325 -23.94 1.15 -1.96
C LEU A 325 -25.27 1.92 -2.06
N PRO A 326 -26.31 1.55 -1.28
CA PRO A 326 -27.55 2.29 -1.26
C PRO A 326 -27.34 3.68 -0.65
N ASP A 327 -28.07 4.66 -1.16
CA ASP A 327 -28.15 5.97 -0.54
C ASP A 327 -28.73 5.82 0.88
N PRO A 328 -28.04 6.28 1.94
CA PRO A 328 -28.49 6.14 3.31
C PRO A 328 -29.77 6.92 3.63
N GLN A 329 -30.14 7.92 2.83
CA GLN A 329 -31.37 8.71 3.01
C GLN A 329 -32.57 8.05 2.31
N THR A 330 -32.37 7.55 1.09
CA THR A 330 -33.47 7.05 0.25
C THR A 330 -33.57 5.52 0.22
N GLY A 331 -32.51 4.81 0.62
CA GLY A 331 -32.36 3.36 0.48
C GLY A 331 -32.22 2.90 -0.97
N ALA A 332 -32.18 3.82 -1.94
CA ALA A 332 -32.14 3.50 -3.35
C ALA A 332 -30.72 3.09 -3.77
N LEU A 333 -30.64 2.04 -4.59
CA LEU A 333 -29.42 1.75 -5.34
C LEU A 333 -29.31 2.70 -6.54
N PRO A 334 -28.09 2.99 -7.01
CA PRO A 334 -27.90 3.74 -8.24
C PRO A 334 -28.55 2.99 -9.40
N THR A 335 -29.69 3.50 -9.88
CA THR A 335 -30.37 2.96 -11.07
C THR A 335 -29.74 3.56 -12.31
N GLU A 336 -29.61 2.76 -13.38
CA GLU A 336 -28.82 3.06 -14.58
C GLU A 336 -29.15 4.37 -15.33
N ARG A 337 -30.10 5.22 -14.94
CA ARG A 337 -30.47 6.41 -15.74
C ARG A 337 -30.82 7.72 -15.04
N SER A 338 -30.85 7.84 -13.71
CA SER A 338 -31.34 9.12 -13.14
C SER A 338 -30.87 9.52 -11.74
N GLN A 339 -30.11 8.70 -11.03
CA GLN A 339 -29.54 9.11 -9.74
C GLN A 339 -28.03 8.89 -9.71
N PRO A 340 -27.24 9.92 -9.37
CA PRO A 340 -25.82 9.74 -9.12
C PRO A 340 -25.63 8.77 -7.95
N SER A 341 -24.61 7.93 -8.04
CA SER A 341 -24.22 7.04 -6.95
C SER A 341 -23.95 7.86 -5.68
N TYR A 342 -24.41 7.36 -4.52
CA TYR A 342 -24.01 7.92 -3.22
C TYR A 342 -22.49 7.86 -3.02
N PHE A 343 -21.85 6.83 -3.59
CA PHE A 343 -20.38 6.70 -3.64
C PHE A 343 -19.86 7.14 -5.01
N ASP A 344 -19.84 8.45 -5.27
CA ASP A 344 -19.26 9.04 -6.47
C ASP A 344 -17.75 9.28 -6.30
N TRP A 345 -16.97 8.21 -6.37
CA TRP A 345 -15.51 8.28 -6.35
C TRP A 345 -14.94 8.94 -7.61
N GLY A 346 -15.70 9.00 -8.71
CA GLY A 346 -15.30 9.65 -9.95
C GLY A 346 -15.17 11.16 -9.80
N HIS A 347 -16.03 11.80 -9.01
CA HIS A 347 -15.88 13.21 -8.62
C HIS A 347 -14.66 13.48 -7.74
N ALA A 348 -14.26 12.51 -6.91
CA ALA A 348 -13.09 12.62 -6.04
C ALA A 348 -11.75 12.47 -6.81
N LEU A 349 -11.79 12.03 -8.07
CA LEU A 349 -10.66 12.10 -9.00
C LEU A 349 -10.46 13.54 -9.48
N GLU A 350 -10.01 14.42 -8.58
CA GLU A 350 -9.80 15.84 -8.86
C GLU A 350 -8.79 16.03 -10.01
N ARG A 351 -9.14 16.85 -10.99
CA ARG A 351 -8.19 17.25 -12.03
C ARG A 351 -7.15 18.20 -11.43
N PRO A 352 -5.86 18.03 -11.73
CA PRO A 352 -5.28 17.13 -12.74
C PRO A 352 -4.87 15.72 -12.24
N LEU A 353 -4.98 15.45 -10.94
CA LEU A 353 -4.34 14.31 -10.26
C LEU A 353 -5.06 12.97 -10.48
N GLY A 354 -6.38 13.01 -10.67
CA GLY A 354 -7.22 11.81 -10.76
C GLY A 354 -7.21 11.10 -12.13
N ARG A 355 -6.52 11.66 -13.13
CA ARG A 355 -6.32 11.05 -14.46
C ARG A 355 -4.84 11.11 -14.86
N ASN A 356 -3.92 11.03 -13.89
CA ASN A 356 -2.51 10.96 -14.21
C ASN A 356 -2.30 9.71 -15.10
N PRO A 357 -1.88 9.86 -16.37
CA PRO A 357 -1.67 8.72 -17.25
C PRO A 357 -0.60 7.76 -16.71
N GLU A 358 0.24 8.21 -15.77
CA GLU A 358 1.25 7.38 -15.11
C GLU A 358 0.72 6.52 -13.95
N TYR A 359 -0.55 6.69 -13.58
CA TYR A 359 -1.18 6.00 -12.47
C TYR A 359 -1.95 4.76 -12.97
N HIS A 360 -1.35 3.58 -12.82
CA HIS A 360 -1.86 2.30 -13.35
C HIS A 360 -2.37 1.34 -12.27
N GLY A 361 -2.66 1.84 -11.08
CA GLY A 361 -3.07 1.04 -9.94
C GLY A 361 -3.31 1.92 -8.76
#